data_AF-A0A432KR10-F1
#
_entry.id   AF-A0A432KR10-F1
#
_cell.length_a   1.000
_cell.length_b   1.000
_cell.length_c   1.000
_cell.angle_alpha   90.00
_cell.angle_beta   90.00
_cell.angle_gamma   90.00
#
_symmetry.space_group_name_H-M   'P 1'
#
loop_
_entity.id
_entity.type
_entity.pdbx_description
1 polymer ?
#
loop_
_entity_poly.entity_id
_entity_poly.type
_entity_poly.pdbx_seq_one_letter_code
_entity_poly.pdbx_strand_id
1 'polypeptide(L)' 'MLSFFQGKNHQIYALGHQNPFSDTDLEKLLWLLDAEKTVPSSELKGIYVGPRKEMVSPWSTNAVEITQTMGLNGIFRIEM' A
#
# COMPACT_ATOMS: atom_id res chain seq x y z
N MET A 1 11.10 0.86 3.06
CA MET A 1 10.90 0.47 1.65
C MET A 1 9.57 1.04 1.17
N LEU A 2 9.42 1.26 -0.14
CA LEU A 2 8.19 1.75 -0.75
C LEU A 2 7.76 0.76 -1.83
N SER A 3 6.51 0.33 -1.79
CA SER A 3 5.92 -0.55 -2.79
C SER A 3 4.60 0.03 -3.27
N PHE A 4 4.30 -0.17 -4.55
CA PHE A 4 3.04 0.28 -5.15
C PHE A 4 2.19 -0.92 -5.56
N PHE A 5 0.88 -0.78 -5.37
CA PHE A 5 -0.12 -1.75 -5.79
C PHE A 5 -1.14 -1.05 -6.68
N GLN A 6 -1.55 -1.73 -7.75
CA GLN A 6 -2.56 -1.20 -8.66
C GLN A 6 -3.92 -1.82 -8.31
N GLY A 7 -4.80 -0.98 -7.75
CA GLY A 7 -6.21 -1.28 -7.53
C GLY A 7 -7.04 -1.22 -8.81
N LYS A 8 -8.33 -1.47 -8.66
CA LYS A 8 -9.33 -1.22 -9.71
C LYS A 8 -9.36 0.26 -10.09
N ASN A 9 -9.88 0.55 -11.28
CA ASN A 9 -10.03 1.91 -11.81
C ASN A 9 -8.73 2.74 -11.84
N HIS A 10 -7.57 2.09 -11.99
CA HIS A 10 -6.25 2.73 -11.99
C HIS A 10 -5.88 3.44 -10.67
N GLN A 11 -6.55 3.09 -9.56
CA GLN A 11 -6.15 3.56 -8.24
C GLN A 11 -4.79 2.96 -7.86
N ILE A 12 -3.93 3.76 -7.25
CA ILE A 12 -2.60 3.32 -6.81
C ILE A 12 -2.58 3.36 -5.29
N TYR A 13 -2.13 2.27 -4.68
CA TYR A 13 -1.80 2.24 -3.26
C TYR A 13 -0.29 2.34 -3.09
N ALA A 14 0.16 3.31 -2.30
CA ALA A 14 1.55 3.47 -1.90
C ALA A 14 1.76 2.96 -0.47
N LEU A 15 2.55 1.90 -0.32
CA LEU A 15 2.79 1.24 0.97
C LEU A 15 4.21 1.50 1.46
N GLY A 16 4.32 2.16 2.61
CA GLY A 16 5.55 2.31 3.37
C GLY A 16 5.70 1.15 4.36
N HIS A 17 6.79 0.39 4.23
CA HIS A 17 7.05 -0.79 5.07
C HIS A 17 8.53 -0.97 5.40
N GLN A 18 8.83 -1.70 6.47
CA GLN A 18 10.20 -1.91 6.96
C GLN A 18 10.89 -3.12 6.32
N ASN A 19 10.13 -4.19 6.02
CA ASN A 19 10.63 -5.49 5.60
C ASN A 19 10.02 -5.91 4.26
N PRO A 20 10.74 -6.66 3.41
CA PRO A 20 10.15 -7.23 2.20
C PRO A 20 8.99 -8.16 2.54
N PHE A 21 7.99 -8.20 1.66
CA PHE A 21 6.82 -9.07 1.80
C PHE A 21 7.14 -10.49 1.34
N SER A 22 6.66 -11.48 2.09
CA SER A 22 6.60 -12.86 1.63
C SER A 22 5.49 -13.06 0.59
N ASP A 23 5.49 -14.16 -0.14
CA ASP A 23 4.42 -14.49 -1.10
C ASP A 23 3.04 -14.53 -0.40
N THR A 24 2.98 -15.07 0.82
CA THR A 24 1.76 -15.09 1.63
C THR A 24 1.30 -13.71 2.08
N ASP A 25 2.24 -12.78 2.33
CA ASP A 25 1.90 -11.40 2.67
C ASP A 25 1.38 -10.65 1.44
N LEU A 26 1.99 -10.90 0.28
CA LEU A 26 1.55 -10.34 -0.99
C LEU A 26 0.13 -10.80 -1.35
N GLU A 27 -0.20 -12.07 -1.18
CA GLU A 27 -1.56 -12.58 -1.40
C GLU A 27 -2.58 -11.87 -0.51
N LYS A 28 -2.28 -11.72 0.79
CA LYS A 28 -3.15 -10.98 1.72
C LYS A 28 -3.31 -9.51 1.33
N LEU A 29 -2.22 -8.86 0.92
CA LEU A 29 -2.24 -7.45 0.51
C LEU A 29 -3.02 -7.23 -0.78
N LEU A 30 -2.85 -8.12 -1.77
CA LEU A 30 -3.62 -8.07 -3.02
C LEU A 30 -5.11 -8.23 -2.74
N TRP A 31 -5.50 -9.15 -1.85
CA TRP A 31 -6.88 -9.32 -1.43
C TRP A 31 -7.41 -8.10 -0.66
N LEU A 32 -6.66 -7.61 0.33
CA LEU A 32 -7.08 -6.50 1.21
C LEU A 32 -7.27 -5.20 0.44
N LEU A 33 -6.40 -4.91 -0.52
CA LEU A 33 -6.41 -3.69 -1.32
C LEU A 33 -7.29 -3.82 -2.57
N ASP A 34 -7.93 -4.97 -2.79
CA ASP A 34 -8.64 -5.30 -4.04
C ASP A 34 -7.77 -4.96 -5.27
N ALA A 35 -6.48 -5.31 -5.18
CA ALA A 35 -5.44 -4.95 -6.13
C ALA A 35 -5.17 -6.10 -7.11
N GLU A 36 -4.98 -5.74 -8.38
CA GLU A 36 -4.73 -6.71 -9.46
C GLU A 36 -3.28 -7.22 -9.43
N LYS A 37 -2.34 -6.34 -9.08
CA LYS A 37 -0.91 -6.65 -9.08
C LYS A 37 -0.08 -5.66 -8.26
N THR A 38 1.10 -6.11 -7.86
CA THR A 38 2.19 -5.22 -7.45
C THR A 38 2.76 -4.51 -8.67
N VAL A 39 3.20 -3.27 -8.48
CA VAL A 39 3.97 -2.56 -9.50
C VAL A 39 5.46 -2.80 -9.20
N PRO A 40 6.23 -3.39 -10.13
CA PRO A 40 7.63 -3.80 -9.90
C PRO A 40 8.61 -2.61 -9.95
N SER A 41 8.25 -1.48 -9.35
CA SER A 41 9.04 -0.26 -9.33
C SER A 41 8.90 0.45 -8.00
N SER A 42 9.98 1.06 -7.52
CA SER A 42 9.96 1.98 -6.36
C SER A 42 9.56 3.41 -6.75
N GLU A 43 9.30 3.66 -8.03
CA GLU A 43 8.88 4.95 -8.58
C GLU A 43 7.79 4.78 -9.64
N LEU A 44 6.84 5.71 -9.68
CA LEU A 44 5.79 5.77 -10.70
C LEU A 44 5.95 7.04 -11.54
N LYS A 45 5.87 6.89 -12.87
CA LYS A 45 5.89 8.02 -13.80
C LYS A 45 4.46 8.32 -14.25
N GLY A 46 4.03 9.56 -14.08
CA GLY A 46 2.69 10.01 -14.47
C GLY A 46 2.20 11.15 -13.60
N ILE A 47 0.94 11.53 -13.81
CA ILE A 47 0.24 12.49 -12.97
C ILE A 47 -0.67 11.70 -12.03
N TYR A 48 -0.40 11.80 -10.73
CA TYR A 48 -1.18 11.18 -9.67
C TYR A 48 -1.68 12.25 -8.71
N VAL A 49 -2.86 12.05 -8.15
CA VAL A 49 -3.47 12.96 -7.17
C VAL A 49 -3.62 12.19 -5.87
N GLY A 50 -3.09 12.75 -4.79
CA GLY A 50 -3.19 12.15 -3.47
C GLY A 50 -2.90 13.19 -2.38
N PRO A 51 -2.92 12.77 -1.10
CA PRO A 51 -2.58 13.63 0.02
C PRO A 51 -1.17 14.19 -0.08
N ARG A 52 -0.92 15.32 0.60
CA ARG A 52 0.44 15.85 0.72
C ARG A 52 1.31 14.85 1.47
N LYS A 53 2.58 14.74 1.09
CA LYS A 53 3.55 13.80 1.69
C LYS A 53 3.59 13.93 3.22
N GLU A 54 3.49 15.14 3.74
CA GLU A 54 3.55 15.45 5.18
C GLU A 54 2.23 15.14 5.92
N MET A 55 1.12 14.98 5.20
CA MET A 55 -0.17 14.65 5.79
C MET A 55 -0.39 13.14 5.79
N VAL A 56 -0.99 12.62 6.85
CA VAL A 56 -1.48 11.23 6.92
C VAL A 56 -3.00 11.31 6.85
N SER A 57 -3.61 10.64 5.87
CA SER A 57 -5.07 10.63 5.78
C SER A 57 -5.68 9.81 6.92
N PRO A 58 -6.90 10.12 7.39
CA PRO A 58 -7.61 9.25 8.33
C PRO A 58 -7.78 7.82 7.80
N TRP A 59 -7.89 7.66 6.48
CA TRP A 59 -7.93 6.36 5.84
C TRP A 59 -6.61 5.59 6.04
N SER A 60 -5.46 6.25 5.90
CA SER A 60 -4.15 5.62 6.10
C SER A 60 -4.02 5.01 7.50
N THR A 61 -4.52 5.68 8.54
CA THR A 61 -4.46 5.16 9.91
C THR A 61 -5.22 3.84 10.02
N ASN A 62 -6.47 3.82 9.55
CA ASN A 62 -7.31 2.62 9.58
C ASN A 62 -6.72 1.49 8.74
N ALA A 63 -6.18 1.82 7.55
CA ALA A 63 -5.59 0.84 6.66
C ALA A 63 -4.37 0.15 7.30
N VAL A 64 -3.50 0.91 7.97
CA VAL A 64 -2.36 0.36 8.70
C VAL A 64 -2.82 -0.54 9.86
N GLU A 65 -3.81 -0.13 10.65
CA GLU A 65 -4.34 -0.94 11.76
C GLU A 65 -4.94 -2.28 11.27
N ILE A 66 -5.63 -2.27 10.13
CA ILE A 66 -6.15 -3.50 9.52
C ILE A 66 -5.01 -4.44 9.12
N THR A 67 -3.93 -3.92 8.52
CA THR A 67 -2.78 -4.77 8.16
C THR A 67 -2.13 -5.41 9.38
N GLN A 68 -1.99 -4.67 10.48
CA GLN A 68 -1.45 -5.21 11.73
C GLN A 68 -2.36 -6.31 12.31
N THR A 69 -3.69 -6.11 12.27
CA THR A 69 -4.67 -7.11 12.70
C THR A 69 -4.60 -8.40 11.85
N MET A 70 -4.25 -8.30 10.57
CA MET A 70 -4.04 -9.45 9.67
C MET A 70 -2.66 -10.12 9.82
N GLY A 71 -1.84 -9.67 10.77
CA GLY A 71 -0.49 -10.17 11.01
C GLY A 71 0.56 -9.64 10.04
N LEU A 72 0.24 -8.64 9.21
CA LEU A 72 1.17 -7.97 8.30
C LEU A 72 1.93 -6.89 9.06
N ASN A 73 2.98 -7.29 9.76
CA ASN A 73 3.76 -6.40 10.62
C ASN A 73 4.77 -5.57 9.82
N GLY A 74 5.08 -4.37 10.32
CA GLY A 74 6.10 -3.50 9.74
C GLY A 74 5.62 -2.59 8.60
N ILE A 75 4.33 -2.65 8.23
CA ILE A 75 3.66 -1.62 7.43
C ILE A 75 3.37 -0.43 8.35
N PHE A 76 3.90 0.73 8.00
CA PHE A 76 3.74 1.95 8.80
C PHE A 76 2.92 3.04 8.10
N ARG A 77 2.67 2.89 6.79
CA ARG A 77 1.84 3.83 6.03
C ARG A 77 1.24 3.18 4.79
N ILE A 78 -0.01 3.52 4.49
CA ILE A 78 -0.71 3.15 3.25
C ILE A 78 -1.45 4.40 2.76
N GLU A 79 -1.24 4.80 1.52
CA GLU A 79 -1.94 5.95 0.92
C GLU A 79 -2.52 5.60 -0.45
N MET A 80 -3.61 6.29 -0.83
CA MET A 80 -4.29 6.21 -2.13
C MET A 80 -4.08 7.47 -2.97
#